data_AF-R7HKW1-F1
#
_entry.id   AF-R7HKW1-F1
#
_cell.length_a   1.000
_cell.length_b   1.000
_cell.length_c   1.000
_cell.angle_alpha   90.00
_cell.angle_beta   90.00
_cell.angle_gamma   90.00
#
_symmetry.space_group_name_H-M   'P 1'
#
loop_
_entity.id
_entity.type
_entity.pdbx_description
1 polymer ?
#
loop_
_entity_poly.entity_id
_entity_poly.type
_entity_poly.pdbx_seq_one_letter_code
_entity_poly.pdbx_strand_id
1 'polypeptide(L)'
;MKTIRQDRYKDFDQMVDDSKNCVADEMIFTSGPEFFKDMSKEEILRWANGCMEFVYKDLGYTKEQVIQSVLHLDEKTPHIHCVVVPLVKKFDKRVNKERYSISKRDYIKDQNYLSILQDKYCFRLNNLGFKLERGEKGTKIKNLSLGQLKGITRQYERLANKSKKNIESEHLKIINMLKFSKKKAFSDSIILDGESYHILLKYLDLYTKEIQNQVIYQNFFNDLDDYIFNYKELEKEYNHSQKVIENLEEECEKLEQNNNNLIDFIKNILEMLKDFFRRVLLSKNEVDKNKTINILKECYEKDFYNSYDLIDISKDTDKEIEVNDFIKEETLEKEYDYFD
;
A
#
# COMPACT_ATOMS: atom_id res chain seq x y z
N MET A 1 6.05 -11.45 40.18
CA MET A 1 5.24 -10.49 39.40
C MET A 1 5.42 -10.80 37.93
N LYS A 2 4.34 -10.93 37.14
CA LYS A 2 4.47 -11.08 35.68
C LYS A 2 4.88 -9.72 35.11
N THR A 3 6.12 -9.58 34.70
CA THR A 3 6.66 -8.40 34.01
C THR A 3 5.99 -8.29 32.64
N ILE A 4 5.05 -7.37 32.50
CA ILE A 4 4.48 -6.99 31.21
C ILE A 4 5.49 -6.07 30.52
N ARG A 5 5.81 -6.34 29.25
CA ARG A 5 6.73 -5.52 28.46
C ARG A 5 6.20 -4.09 28.31
N GLN A 6 7.12 -3.13 28.27
CA GLN A 6 6.81 -1.70 28.33
C GLN A 6 6.01 -1.20 27.11
N ASP A 7 6.22 -1.81 25.94
CA ASP A 7 5.48 -1.58 24.69
C ASP A 7 3.98 -1.94 24.77
N ARG A 8 3.57 -2.69 25.81
CA ARG A 8 2.15 -3.02 26.07
C ARG A 8 1.44 -2.04 26.99
N TYR A 9 2.13 -1.03 27.52
CA TYR A 9 1.49 0.08 28.21
C TYR A 9 1.12 1.15 27.19
N LYS A 10 0.00 0.93 26.50
CA LYS A 10 -0.62 1.93 25.64
C LYS A 10 -1.92 2.36 26.29
N ASP A 11 -2.23 3.64 26.24
CA ASP A 11 -3.59 4.09 26.52
C ASP A 11 -4.55 3.60 25.42
N PHE A 12 -5.85 3.81 25.63
CA PHE A 12 -6.86 3.34 24.67
C PHE A 12 -6.68 4.00 23.30
N ASP A 13 -6.42 5.31 23.25
CA ASP A 13 -6.34 6.08 22.02
C ASP A 13 -5.07 5.70 21.23
N GLN A 14 -3.94 5.59 21.91
CA GLN A 14 -2.67 5.15 21.36
C GLN A 14 -2.73 3.71 20.85
N MET A 15 -3.46 2.82 21.54
CA MET A 15 -3.72 1.47 21.03
C MET A 15 -4.57 1.50 19.77
N VAL A 16 -5.61 2.34 19.70
CA VAL A 16 -6.48 2.47 18.54
C VAL A 16 -5.71 3.01 17.34
N ASP A 17 -4.99 4.12 17.51
CA ASP A 17 -4.23 4.81 16.47
C ASP A 17 -3.07 3.95 15.93
N ASP A 18 -2.33 3.28 16.81
CA ASP A 18 -1.20 2.42 16.40
C ASP A 18 -1.67 1.16 15.66
N SER A 19 -2.89 0.70 15.92
CA SER A 19 -3.35 -0.60 15.45
C SER A 19 -3.68 -0.66 13.95
N LYS A 20 -3.83 0.50 13.28
CA LYS A 20 -4.18 0.62 11.85
C LYS A 20 -5.31 -0.32 11.40
N ASN A 21 -6.24 -0.62 12.30
CA ASN A 21 -7.28 -1.60 12.06
C ASN A 21 -8.39 -1.02 11.16
N CYS A 22 -8.92 -1.85 10.26
CA CYS A 22 -10.13 -1.53 9.53
C CYS A 22 -11.33 -1.63 10.48
N VAL A 23 -11.84 -0.48 10.92
CA VAL A 23 -12.95 -0.39 11.90
C VAL A 23 -14.32 -0.60 11.27
N ALA A 24 -14.47 -0.26 10.00
CA ALA A 24 -15.70 -0.43 9.23
C ALA A 24 -15.39 -0.55 7.73
N ASP A 25 -16.31 -1.17 7.00
CA ASP A 25 -16.29 -1.29 5.56
C ASP A 25 -17.40 -0.42 4.97
N GLU A 26 -17.04 0.47 4.06
CA GLU A 26 -18.00 1.21 3.26
C GLU A 26 -18.18 0.51 1.90
N MET A 27 -19.43 0.24 1.55
CA MET A 27 -19.84 -0.32 0.27
C MET A 27 -20.68 0.70 -0.48
N ILE A 28 -20.35 0.88 -1.76
CA ILE A 28 -21.11 1.72 -2.68
C ILE A 28 -21.93 0.83 -3.61
N PHE A 29 -23.24 1.04 -3.63
CA PHE A 29 -24.14 0.38 -4.58
C PHE A 29 -24.66 1.42 -5.57
N THR A 30 -24.52 1.16 -6.86
CA THR A 30 -25.03 2.02 -7.94
C THR A 30 -25.09 1.24 -9.26
N SER A 31 -25.51 1.93 -10.32
CA SER A 31 -25.48 1.48 -11.72
C SER A 31 -25.26 2.70 -12.63
N GLY A 32 -25.32 2.55 -13.95
CA GLY A 32 -25.26 3.70 -14.87
C GLY A 32 -26.49 4.62 -14.75
N PRO A 33 -26.40 5.92 -15.09
CA PRO A 33 -27.54 6.84 -15.04
C PRO A 33 -28.76 6.35 -15.84
N GLU A 34 -28.52 5.72 -16.99
CA GLU A 34 -29.57 5.19 -17.87
C GLU A 34 -30.38 4.05 -17.21
N PHE A 35 -29.79 3.31 -16.26
CA PHE A 35 -30.53 2.29 -15.51
C PHE A 35 -31.64 2.91 -14.65
N PHE A 36 -31.45 4.13 -14.13
CA PHE A 36 -32.38 4.78 -13.22
C PHE A 36 -33.34 5.77 -13.89
N LYS A 37 -33.12 6.10 -15.17
CA LYS A 37 -33.71 7.25 -15.88
C LYS A 37 -35.24 7.30 -15.86
N ASP A 38 -35.89 6.14 -15.92
CA ASP A 38 -37.35 6.02 -15.96
C ASP A 38 -37.93 5.38 -14.69
N MET A 39 -37.12 5.19 -13.64
CA MET A 39 -37.58 4.59 -12.40
C MET A 39 -38.26 5.63 -11.50
N SER A 40 -39.42 5.26 -10.96
CA SER A 40 -40.07 6.00 -9.88
C SER A 40 -39.26 5.92 -8.58
N LYS A 41 -39.53 6.84 -7.64
CA LYS A 41 -38.91 6.79 -6.30
C LYS A 41 -39.18 5.47 -5.57
N GLU A 42 -40.36 4.88 -5.76
CA GLU A 42 -40.73 3.59 -5.17
C GLU A 42 -39.91 2.45 -5.76
N GLU A 43 -39.66 2.47 -7.07
CA GLU A 43 -38.80 1.47 -7.74
C GLU A 43 -37.34 1.60 -7.32
N ILE A 44 -36.82 2.82 -7.16
CA ILE A 44 -35.47 3.06 -6.65
C ILE A 44 -35.37 2.60 -5.19
N LEU A 45 -36.40 2.82 -4.37
CA LEU A 45 -36.45 2.32 -3.00
C LEU A 45 -36.50 0.78 -2.96
N ARG A 46 -37.24 0.15 -3.88
CA ARG A 46 -37.25 -1.30 -4.05
C ARG A 46 -35.87 -1.84 -4.45
N TRP A 47 -35.16 -1.14 -5.33
CA TRP A 47 -33.78 -1.46 -5.69
C TRP A 47 -32.85 -1.34 -4.48
N ALA A 48 -32.95 -0.25 -3.74
CA ALA A 48 -32.13 0.00 -2.54
C ALA A 48 -32.34 -1.06 -1.46
N ASN A 49 -33.60 -1.45 -1.22
CA ASN A 49 -33.91 -2.57 -0.33
C ASN A 49 -33.31 -3.89 -0.84
N GLY A 50 -33.31 -4.11 -2.17
CA GLY A 50 -32.63 -5.24 -2.79
C GLY A 50 -31.12 -5.28 -2.52
N CYS A 51 -30.45 -4.12 -2.55
CA CYS A 51 -29.03 -3.99 -2.18
C CYS A 51 -28.80 -4.33 -0.70
N MET A 52 -29.68 -3.87 0.21
CA MET A 52 -29.57 -4.23 1.63
C MET A 52 -29.83 -5.71 1.88
N GLU A 53 -30.77 -6.33 1.16
CA GLU A 53 -30.99 -7.77 1.22
C GLU A 53 -29.76 -8.57 0.77
N PHE A 54 -28.97 -8.06 -0.18
CA PHE A 54 -27.66 -8.64 -0.52
C PHE A 54 -26.67 -8.55 0.64
N VAL A 55 -26.60 -7.39 1.33
CA VAL A 55 -25.76 -7.21 2.54
C VAL A 55 -26.14 -8.21 3.64
N TYR A 56 -27.43 -8.44 3.85
CA TYR A 56 -27.89 -9.34 4.91
C TYR A 56 -27.78 -10.82 4.53
N LYS A 57 -28.20 -11.19 3.32
CA LYS A 57 -28.37 -12.61 2.94
C LYS A 57 -27.15 -13.22 2.24
N ASP A 58 -26.39 -12.43 1.47
CA ASP A 58 -25.26 -12.95 0.69
C ASP A 58 -23.92 -12.65 1.34
N LEU A 59 -23.75 -11.44 1.87
CA LEU A 59 -22.58 -11.06 2.65
C LEU A 59 -22.66 -11.58 4.09
N GLY A 60 -23.87 -11.70 4.64
CA GLY A 60 -24.10 -12.28 5.97
C GLY A 60 -23.95 -11.30 7.13
N TYR A 61 -23.94 -9.99 6.86
CA TYR A 61 -23.98 -9.00 7.94
C TYR A 61 -25.35 -8.99 8.60
N THR A 62 -25.40 -8.73 9.90
CA THR A 62 -26.65 -8.50 10.63
C THR A 62 -27.07 -7.04 10.55
N LYS A 63 -28.32 -6.74 10.91
CA LYS A 63 -28.84 -5.36 10.86
C LYS A 63 -28.11 -4.45 11.85
N GLU A 64 -27.75 -5.00 13.00
CA GLU A 64 -27.02 -4.34 14.08
C GLU A 64 -25.59 -3.97 13.68
N GLN A 65 -25.04 -4.64 12.66
CA GLN A 65 -23.72 -4.34 12.11
C GLN A 65 -23.73 -3.23 11.06
N VAL A 66 -24.90 -2.82 10.57
CA VAL A 66 -25.01 -1.70 9.63
C VAL A 66 -25.12 -0.41 10.44
N ILE A 67 -24.06 0.41 10.40
CA ILE A 67 -24.06 1.73 11.06
C ILE A 67 -24.94 2.69 10.28
N GLN A 68 -24.78 2.68 8.95
CA GLN A 68 -25.40 3.66 8.07
C GLN A 68 -25.68 3.04 6.71
N SER A 69 -26.84 3.33 6.15
CA SER A 69 -27.17 3.07 4.74
C SER A 69 -27.97 4.25 4.22
N VAL A 70 -27.34 5.09 3.39
CA VAL A 70 -27.95 6.32 2.88
C VAL A 70 -28.04 6.26 1.36
N LEU A 71 -29.27 6.43 0.86
CA LEU A 71 -29.57 6.57 -0.56
C LEU A 71 -29.46 8.05 -0.97
N HIS A 72 -28.50 8.35 -1.83
CA HIS A 72 -28.30 9.67 -2.42
C HIS A 72 -29.03 9.77 -3.75
N LEU A 73 -29.92 10.76 -3.88
CA LEU A 73 -30.70 11.07 -5.09
C LEU A 73 -30.45 12.49 -5.61
N ASP A 74 -29.62 13.25 -4.89
CA ASP A 74 -29.23 14.63 -5.14
C ASP A 74 -27.99 14.77 -6.04
N GLU A 75 -27.37 13.65 -6.39
CA GLU A 75 -26.25 13.56 -7.33
C GLU A 75 -26.68 13.12 -8.74
N LYS A 76 -25.72 13.04 -9.68
CA LYS A 76 -25.98 12.70 -11.09
C LYS A 76 -26.58 11.29 -11.26
N THR A 77 -26.24 10.37 -10.37
CA THR A 77 -26.68 8.97 -10.43
C THR A 77 -27.10 8.52 -9.03
N PRO A 78 -28.28 7.93 -8.86
CA PRO A 78 -28.67 7.30 -7.60
C PRO A 78 -27.64 6.29 -7.11
N HIS A 79 -27.24 6.40 -5.85
CA HIS A 79 -26.28 5.48 -5.23
C HIS A 79 -26.47 5.39 -3.72
N ILE A 80 -25.97 4.31 -3.13
CA ILE A 80 -26.07 4.04 -1.69
C ILE A 80 -24.68 3.96 -1.09
N HIS A 81 -24.46 4.69 0.00
CA HIS A 81 -23.34 4.49 0.90
C HIS A 81 -23.79 3.62 2.07
N CYS A 82 -23.26 2.40 2.15
CA CYS A 82 -23.57 1.44 3.20
C CYS A 82 -22.31 1.15 4.03
N VAL A 83 -22.30 1.61 5.29
CA VAL A 83 -21.19 1.42 6.23
C VAL A 83 -21.53 0.29 7.20
N VAL A 84 -20.68 -0.73 7.25
CA VAL A 84 -20.87 -1.91 8.10
C VAL A 84 -19.65 -2.19 8.98
N VAL A 85 -19.88 -2.74 10.17
CA VAL A 85 -18.80 -3.22 11.05
C VAL A 85 -18.70 -4.74 10.95
N PRO A 86 -17.55 -5.30 10.51
CA PRO A 86 -17.37 -6.75 10.39
C PRO A 86 -17.10 -7.41 11.74
N LEU A 87 -18.09 -7.38 12.64
CA LEU A 87 -18.06 -8.05 13.94
C LEU A 87 -18.26 -9.56 13.82
N VAL A 88 -17.32 -10.30 14.40
CA VAL A 88 -17.36 -11.75 14.51
C VAL A 88 -17.14 -12.17 15.96
N LYS A 89 -17.83 -13.21 16.42
CA LYS A 89 -17.52 -13.85 17.70
C LYS A 89 -16.36 -14.82 17.52
N LYS A 90 -15.28 -14.61 18.26
CA LYS A 90 -14.10 -15.48 18.28
C LYS A 90 -13.83 -15.94 19.70
N PHE A 91 -13.42 -17.19 19.84
CA PHE A 91 -13.01 -17.75 21.12
C PHE A 91 -11.58 -17.31 21.44
N ASP A 92 -11.40 -16.54 22.51
CA ASP A 92 -10.09 -16.09 22.97
C ASP A 92 -9.52 -17.11 23.97
N LYS A 93 -8.53 -17.89 23.53
CA LYS A 93 -7.86 -18.92 24.34
C LYS A 93 -7.14 -18.34 25.57
N ARG A 94 -6.79 -17.04 25.59
CA ARG A 94 -6.06 -16.42 26.70
C ARG A 94 -6.95 -16.15 27.90
N VAL A 95 -8.22 -15.83 27.65
CA VAL A 95 -9.23 -15.55 28.67
C VAL A 95 -10.32 -16.63 28.75
N ASN A 96 -10.22 -17.67 27.92
CA ASN A 96 -11.13 -18.82 27.85
C ASN A 96 -12.61 -18.42 27.69
N LYS A 97 -12.88 -17.39 26.90
CA LYS A 97 -14.20 -16.80 26.68
C LYS A 97 -14.38 -16.36 25.22
N GLU A 98 -15.62 -16.39 24.75
CA GLU A 98 -15.97 -15.76 23.47
C GLU A 98 -15.96 -14.23 23.60
N ARG A 99 -15.38 -13.58 22.59
CA ARG A 99 -15.32 -12.13 22.47
C ARG A 99 -15.65 -11.70 21.05
N TYR A 100 -16.24 -10.52 20.92
CA TYR A 100 -16.37 -9.88 19.63
C TYR A 100 -15.02 -9.36 19.16
N SER A 101 -14.74 -9.56 17.88
CA SER A 101 -13.56 -9.07 17.19
C SER A 101 -14.01 -8.49 15.85
N ILE A 102 -13.31 -7.47 15.36
CA ILE A 102 -13.55 -6.91 14.03
C ILE A 102 -12.66 -7.68 13.05
N SER A 103 -13.26 -8.27 12.02
CA SER A 103 -12.53 -9.04 11.02
C SER A 103 -13.19 -9.01 9.65
N LYS A 104 -12.73 -8.08 8.80
CA LYS A 104 -13.14 -8.01 7.39
C LYS A 104 -12.95 -9.32 6.65
N ARG A 105 -11.85 -10.03 6.92
CA ARG A 105 -11.48 -11.28 6.23
C ARG A 105 -12.49 -12.41 6.40
N ASP A 106 -13.25 -12.42 7.51
CA ASP A 106 -14.27 -13.45 7.73
C ASP A 106 -15.50 -13.23 6.84
N TYR A 107 -15.79 -11.98 6.48
CA TYR A 107 -16.86 -11.60 5.56
C TYR A 107 -16.41 -11.57 4.11
N ILE A 108 -15.28 -10.91 3.85
CA ILE A 108 -14.66 -10.71 2.54
C ILE A 108 -13.36 -11.50 2.53
N LYS A 109 -13.45 -12.76 2.09
CA LYS A 109 -12.37 -13.75 2.20
C LYS A 109 -11.21 -13.43 1.29
N ASP A 110 -11.41 -13.64 -0.02
CA ASP A 110 -10.39 -13.48 -1.05
C ASP A 110 -10.98 -12.88 -2.33
N GLN A 111 -10.13 -12.71 -3.33
CA GLN A 111 -10.52 -12.14 -4.62
C GLN A 111 -11.57 -12.99 -5.35
N ASN A 112 -11.48 -14.33 -5.24
CA ASN A 112 -12.45 -15.23 -5.86
C ASN A 112 -13.82 -15.10 -5.21
N TYR A 113 -13.86 -14.99 -3.88
CA TYR A 113 -15.07 -14.77 -3.12
C TYR A 113 -15.72 -13.43 -3.46
N LEU A 114 -14.93 -12.35 -3.61
CA LEU A 114 -15.43 -11.08 -4.12
C LEU A 114 -16.07 -11.21 -5.51
N SER A 115 -15.46 -11.99 -6.41
CA SER A 115 -16.05 -12.24 -7.73
C SER A 115 -17.39 -12.96 -7.65
N ILE A 116 -17.49 -13.97 -6.78
CA ILE A 116 -18.75 -14.70 -6.50
C ILE A 116 -19.81 -13.76 -5.92
N LEU A 117 -19.42 -12.87 -5.00
CA LEU A 117 -20.33 -11.87 -4.41
C LEU A 117 -20.92 -10.94 -5.47
N GLN A 118 -20.11 -10.51 -6.43
CA GLN A 118 -20.59 -9.69 -7.54
C GLN A 118 -21.59 -10.44 -8.44
N ASP A 119 -21.39 -11.75 -8.66
CA ASP A 119 -22.34 -12.59 -9.40
C ASP A 119 -23.66 -12.73 -8.63
N LYS A 120 -23.58 -12.98 -7.31
CA LYS A 120 -24.77 -13.06 -6.43
C LYS A 120 -25.54 -11.75 -6.38
N TYR A 121 -24.84 -10.62 -6.32
CA TYR A 121 -25.45 -9.29 -6.34
C TYR A 121 -26.28 -9.08 -7.61
N CYS A 122 -25.68 -9.35 -8.78
CA CYS A 122 -26.37 -9.24 -10.06
C CYS A 122 -27.57 -10.20 -10.14
N PHE A 123 -27.40 -11.45 -9.72
CA PHE A 123 -28.49 -12.44 -9.69
C PHE A 123 -29.65 -12.00 -8.80
N ARG A 124 -29.37 -11.49 -7.59
CA ARG A 124 -30.41 -11.03 -6.65
C ARG A 124 -31.23 -9.89 -7.23
N LEU A 125 -30.58 -8.88 -7.79
CA LEU A 125 -31.29 -7.73 -8.35
C LEU A 125 -32.10 -8.12 -9.60
N ASN A 126 -31.58 -8.99 -10.46
CA ASN A 126 -32.34 -9.54 -11.59
C ASN A 126 -33.59 -10.32 -11.14
N ASN A 127 -33.51 -11.10 -10.06
CA ASN A 127 -34.68 -11.81 -9.51
C ASN A 127 -35.74 -10.87 -8.93
N LEU A 128 -35.36 -9.64 -8.55
CA LEU A 128 -36.30 -8.58 -8.16
C LEU A 128 -36.90 -7.84 -9.37
N GLY A 129 -36.51 -8.22 -10.59
CA GLY A 129 -36.97 -7.65 -11.85
C GLY A 129 -36.11 -6.50 -12.38
N PHE A 130 -34.94 -6.22 -11.79
CA PHE A 130 -34.03 -5.20 -12.29
C PHE A 130 -33.08 -5.79 -13.34
N LYS A 131 -33.19 -5.34 -14.59
CA LYS A 131 -32.35 -5.82 -15.70
C LYS A 131 -30.94 -5.25 -15.59
N LEU A 132 -30.07 -5.97 -14.89
CA LEU A 132 -28.67 -5.60 -14.71
C LEU A 132 -27.76 -6.66 -15.31
N GLU A 133 -26.67 -6.20 -15.92
CA GLU A 133 -25.59 -7.07 -16.37
C GLU A 133 -24.45 -7.06 -15.35
N ARG A 134 -23.84 -8.22 -15.17
CA ARG A 134 -22.67 -8.38 -14.32
C ARG A 134 -21.48 -7.71 -15.02
N GLY A 135 -20.73 -6.86 -14.30
CA GLY A 135 -19.49 -6.29 -14.85
C GLY A 135 -18.51 -7.37 -15.31
N GLU A 136 -17.63 -7.04 -16.26
CA GLU A 136 -16.71 -8.01 -16.84
C GLU A 136 -15.76 -8.59 -15.77
N LYS A 137 -15.47 -9.90 -15.88
CA LYS A 137 -14.58 -10.61 -14.95
C LYS A 137 -13.13 -10.52 -15.41
N GLY A 138 -12.20 -10.48 -14.46
CA GLY A 138 -10.77 -10.45 -14.78
C GLY A 138 -10.30 -9.14 -15.41
N THR A 139 -11.14 -8.09 -15.37
CA THR A 139 -10.74 -6.75 -15.78
C THR A 139 -9.55 -6.31 -14.94
N LYS A 140 -8.48 -5.83 -15.59
CA LYS A 140 -7.36 -5.22 -14.89
C LYS A 140 -7.63 -3.75 -14.53
N ILE A 141 -8.87 -3.28 -14.67
CA ILE A 141 -9.28 -1.91 -14.38
C ILE A 141 -9.05 -1.63 -12.89
N LYS A 142 -8.29 -0.57 -12.57
CA LYS A 142 -8.11 -0.08 -11.20
C LYS A 142 -9.19 0.95 -10.90
N ASN A 143 -9.70 0.94 -9.67
CA ASN A 143 -10.65 1.96 -9.21
C ASN A 143 -9.98 3.34 -9.20
N LEU A 144 -10.61 4.34 -9.81
CA LEU A 144 -10.16 5.72 -9.81
C LEU A 144 -10.90 6.50 -8.73
N SER A 145 -10.22 7.42 -8.07
CA SER A 145 -10.91 8.38 -7.20
C SER A 145 -11.88 9.26 -8.00
N LEU A 146 -12.93 9.75 -7.35
CA LEU A 146 -13.90 10.67 -7.97
C LEU A 146 -13.24 11.92 -8.56
N GLY A 147 -12.17 12.43 -7.94
CA GLY A 147 -11.41 13.58 -8.44
C GLY A 147 -10.69 13.27 -9.75
N GLN A 148 -10.01 12.11 -9.82
CA GLN A 148 -9.33 11.65 -11.04
C GLN A 148 -10.31 11.44 -12.19
N LEU A 149 -11.44 10.76 -11.91
CA LEU A 149 -12.47 10.51 -12.91
C LEU A 149 -13.05 11.83 -13.45
N LYS A 150 -13.46 12.75 -12.55
CA LYS A 150 -13.98 14.09 -12.95
C LYS A 150 -12.95 14.89 -13.75
N GLY A 151 -11.66 14.80 -13.42
CA GLY A 151 -10.58 15.46 -14.15
C GLY A 151 -10.50 14.99 -15.60
N ILE A 152 -10.42 13.67 -15.80
CA ILE A 152 -10.35 13.05 -17.12
C ILE A 152 -11.62 13.39 -17.93
N THR A 153 -12.81 13.19 -17.36
CA THR A 153 -14.08 13.48 -18.04
C THR A 153 -14.18 14.95 -18.49
N ARG A 154 -13.81 15.91 -17.64
CA ARG A 154 -13.86 17.35 -18.00
C ARG A 154 -12.91 17.70 -19.14
N GLN A 155 -11.71 17.12 -19.16
CA GLN A 155 -10.75 17.36 -20.23
C GLN A 155 -11.31 16.88 -21.57
N TYR A 156 -11.89 15.68 -21.59
CA TYR A 156 -12.53 15.12 -22.78
C TYR A 156 -13.76 15.90 -23.22
N GLU A 157 -14.66 16.24 -22.30
CA GLU A 157 -15.85 17.04 -22.62
C GLU A 157 -15.46 18.39 -23.23
N ARG A 158 -14.38 19.03 -22.76
CA ARG A 158 -13.88 20.28 -23.37
C ARG A 158 -13.40 20.08 -24.80
N LEU A 159 -12.63 19.02 -25.06
CA LEU A 159 -12.13 18.70 -26.40
C LEU A 159 -13.27 18.36 -27.36
N ALA A 160 -14.18 17.47 -26.94
CA ALA A 160 -15.34 17.05 -27.72
C ALA A 160 -16.30 18.21 -28.00
N ASN A 161 -16.61 19.04 -27.01
CA ASN A 161 -17.51 20.19 -27.19
C ASN A 161 -16.90 21.27 -28.09
N LYS A 162 -15.59 21.48 -28.04
CA LYS A 162 -14.89 22.40 -28.94
C LYS A 162 -14.98 21.92 -30.38
N SER A 163 -14.77 20.64 -30.62
CA SER A 163 -14.88 20.07 -31.97
C SER A 163 -16.32 20.10 -32.49
N LYS A 164 -17.28 19.65 -31.67
CA LYS A 164 -18.71 19.66 -32.00
C LYS A 164 -19.22 21.05 -32.42
N LYS A 165 -18.90 22.09 -31.65
CA LYS A 165 -19.31 23.47 -31.99
C LYS A 165 -18.75 23.95 -33.33
N ASN A 166 -17.52 23.57 -33.65
CA ASN A 166 -16.91 23.94 -34.93
C ASN A 166 -17.61 23.24 -36.10
N ILE A 167 -17.92 21.95 -35.96
CA ILE A 167 -18.63 21.16 -36.99
C ILE A 167 -20.06 21.68 -37.16
N GLU A 168 -20.80 21.92 -36.08
CA GLU A 168 -22.17 22.44 -36.13
C GLU A 168 -22.25 23.82 -36.80
N SER A 169 -21.29 24.70 -36.51
CA SER A 169 -21.20 26.03 -37.13
C SER A 169 -21.00 25.95 -38.65
N GLU A 170 -20.07 25.12 -39.11
CA GLU A 170 -19.80 24.97 -40.55
C GLU A 170 -20.92 24.19 -41.26
N HIS A 171 -21.53 23.20 -40.59
CA HIS A 171 -22.70 22.49 -41.10
C HIS A 171 -23.90 23.43 -41.34
N LEU A 172 -24.16 24.36 -40.41
CA LEU A 172 -25.25 25.33 -40.56
C LEU A 172 -25.01 26.29 -41.74
N LYS A 173 -23.74 26.68 -41.97
CA LYS A 173 -23.35 27.47 -43.15
C LYS A 173 -23.64 26.72 -44.45
N ILE A 174 -23.34 25.41 -44.49
CA ILE A 174 -23.66 24.56 -45.66
C ILE A 174 -25.16 24.43 -45.87
N ILE A 175 -25.96 24.19 -44.83
CA ILE A 175 -27.42 24.10 -44.96
C ILE A 175 -27.98 25.40 -45.54
N ASN A 176 -27.54 26.56 -45.03
CA ASN A 176 -28.01 27.85 -45.52
C ASN A 176 -27.57 28.07 -46.98
N MET A 177 -26.31 27.77 -47.30
CA MET A 177 -25.78 27.83 -48.66
C MET A 177 -26.58 26.96 -49.64
N LEU A 178 -26.84 25.69 -49.30
CA LEU A 178 -27.60 24.77 -50.15
C LEU A 178 -29.07 25.20 -50.32
N LYS A 179 -29.69 25.82 -49.31
CA LYS A 179 -31.07 26.35 -49.42
C LYS A 179 -31.21 27.47 -50.45
N PHE A 180 -30.18 28.30 -50.63
CA PHE A 180 -30.21 29.45 -51.56
C PHE A 180 -29.51 29.17 -52.89
N SER A 181 -28.95 27.98 -53.05
CA SER A 181 -28.24 27.56 -54.26
C SER A 181 -29.17 27.39 -55.46
N LYS A 182 -28.69 27.75 -56.65
CA LYS A 182 -29.49 27.67 -57.88
C LYS A 182 -29.54 26.23 -58.39
N LYS A 183 -30.74 25.72 -58.66
CA LYS A 183 -30.93 24.44 -59.36
C LYS A 183 -30.70 24.60 -60.85
N LYS A 184 -30.09 23.59 -61.46
CA LYS A 184 -29.95 23.49 -62.91
C LYS A 184 -31.32 23.14 -63.53
N ALA A 185 -31.64 23.75 -64.66
CA ALA A 185 -32.92 23.50 -65.33
C ALA A 185 -33.04 22.03 -65.75
N PHE A 186 -34.21 21.43 -65.49
CA PHE A 186 -34.53 20.04 -65.83
C PHE A 186 -33.61 18.98 -65.18
N SER A 187 -32.91 19.30 -64.08
CA SER A 187 -32.21 18.30 -63.26
C SER A 187 -32.25 18.64 -61.76
N ASP A 188 -32.02 17.63 -60.92
CA ASP A 188 -31.86 17.81 -59.47
C ASP A 188 -30.47 18.35 -59.07
N SER A 189 -29.64 18.71 -60.05
CA SER A 189 -28.27 19.18 -59.84
C SER A 189 -28.25 20.63 -59.36
N ILE A 190 -27.43 20.91 -58.35
CA ILE A 190 -27.24 22.24 -57.78
C ILE A 190 -25.97 22.87 -58.35
N ILE A 191 -26.01 24.17 -58.67
CA ILE A 191 -24.85 24.97 -59.06
C ILE A 191 -24.29 25.66 -57.82
N LEU A 192 -23.02 25.36 -57.50
CA LEU A 192 -22.27 25.98 -56.42
C LEU A 192 -21.30 27.01 -56.99
N ASP A 193 -21.23 28.18 -56.38
CA ASP A 193 -20.16 29.14 -56.66
C ASP A 193 -18.85 28.75 -55.95
N GLY A 194 -17.75 29.44 -56.28
CA GLY A 194 -16.44 29.11 -55.75
C GLY A 194 -16.35 29.23 -54.23
N GLU A 195 -16.97 30.25 -53.64
CA GLU A 195 -16.99 30.43 -52.18
C GLU A 195 -17.75 29.30 -51.48
N SER A 196 -18.90 28.93 -52.03
CA SER A 196 -19.72 27.82 -51.59
C SER A 196 -18.98 26.48 -51.63
N TYR A 197 -18.25 26.24 -52.72
CA TYR A 197 -17.40 25.05 -52.88
C TYR A 197 -16.28 24.99 -51.82
N HIS A 198 -15.63 26.11 -51.52
CA HIS A 198 -14.58 26.17 -50.50
C HIS A 198 -15.11 25.93 -49.08
N ILE A 199 -16.32 26.41 -48.75
CA ILE A 199 -16.98 26.14 -47.47
C ILE A 199 -17.25 24.64 -47.32
N LEU A 200 -17.73 23.98 -48.38
CA LEU A 200 -17.98 22.54 -48.38
C LEU A 200 -16.70 21.72 -48.21
N LEU A 201 -15.62 22.06 -48.94
CA LEU A 201 -14.33 21.41 -48.80
C LEU A 201 -13.75 21.55 -47.38
N LYS A 202 -13.84 22.75 -46.80
CA LYS A 202 -13.38 23.01 -45.43
C LYS A 202 -14.15 22.17 -44.41
N TYR A 203 -15.46 22.00 -44.58
CA TYR A 203 -16.26 21.12 -43.73
C TYR A 203 -15.86 19.64 -43.86
N LEU A 204 -15.66 19.15 -45.09
CA LEU A 204 -15.21 17.77 -45.31
C LEU A 204 -13.84 17.51 -44.69
N ASP A 205 -12.91 18.47 -44.75
CA ASP A 205 -11.60 18.38 -44.08
C ASP A 205 -11.73 18.38 -42.55
N LEU A 206 -12.59 19.23 -41.98
CA LEU A 206 -12.88 19.24 -40.54
C LEU A 206 -13.52 17.93 -40.07
N TYR A 207 -14.47 17.39 -40.84
CA TYR A 207 -15.12 16.12 -40.54
C TYR A 207 -14.16 14.94 -40.63
N THR A 208 -13.26 14.93 -41.62
CA THR A 208 -12.21 13.92 -41.76
C THR A 208 -11.23 13.97 -40.59
N LYS A 209 -10.82 15.16 -40.16
CA LYS A 209 -10.00 15.36 -38.96
C LYS A 209 -10.70 14.87 -37.69
N GLU A 210 -12.01 15.02 -37.57
CA GLU A 210 -12.74 14.51 -36.41
C GLU A 210 -12.84 12.98 -36.39
N ILE A 211 -13.04 12.34 -37.53
CA ILE A 211 -12.96 10.87 -37.65
C ILE A 211 -11.55 10.39 -37.24
N GLN A 212 -10.50 11.07 -37.69
CA GLN A 212 -9.13 10.77 -37.28
C GLN A 212 -8.92 11.00 -35.78
N ASN A 213 -9.46 12.07 -35.21
CA ASN A 213 -9.39 12.31 -33.77
C ASN A 213 -10.11 11.21 -32.97
N GLN A 214 -11.27 10.73 -33.42
CA GLN A 214 -11.92 9.55 -32.83
C GLN A 214 -11.00 8.33 -32.82
N VAL A 215 -10.30 8.06 -33.93
CA VAL A 215 -9.31 6.97 -34.02
C VAL A 215 -8.11 7.22 -33.10
N ILE A 216 -7.62 8.46 -33.02
CA ILE A 216 -6.53 8.85 -32.10
C ILE A 216 -6.96 8.68 -30.65
N TYR A 217 -8.19 9.05 -30.28
CA TYR A 217 -8.71 8.83 -28.93
C TYR A 217 -8.79 7.34 -28.62
N GLN A 218 -9.22 6.51 -29.57
CA GLN A 218 -9.21 5.05 -29.43
C GLN A 218 -7.78 4.51 -29.21
N ASN A 219 -6.82 4.95 -30.01
CA ASN A 219 -5.41 4.55 -29.87
C ASN A 219 -4.80 5.04 -28.56
N PHE A 220 -5.13 6.25 -28.12
CA PHE A 220 -4.70 6.77 -26.83
C PHE A 220 -5.28 5.99 -25.65
N PHE A 221 -6.52 5.49 -25.74
CA PHE A 221 -7.06 4.56 -24.74
C PHE A 221 -6.24 3.27 -24.70
N ASN A 222 -5.83 2.73 -25.85
CA ASN A 222 -4.95 1.57 -25.92
C ASN A 222 -3.55 1.88 -25.34
N ASP A 223 -2.97 3.04 -25.65
CA ASP A 223 -1.66 3.46 -25.11
C ASP A 223 -1.73 3.71 -23.59
N LEU A 224 -2.86 4.23 -23.10
CA LEU A 224 -3.14 4.36 -21.66
C LEU A 224 -3.22 2.99 -21.00
N ASP A 225 -3.85 2.00 -21.64
CA ASP A 225 -3.91 0.63 -21.14
C ASP A 225 -2.51 0.00 -21.05
N ASP A 226 -1.65 0.23 -22.04
CA ASP A 226 -0.25 -0.21 -22.04
C ASP A 226 0.59 0.52 -20.96
N TYR A 227 0.39 1.83 -20.79
CA TYR A 227 1.06 2.59 -19.72
C TYR A 227 0.61 2.11 -18.32
N ILE A 228 -0.69 1.86 -18.16
CA ILE A 228 -1.26 1.29 -16.94
C ILE A 228 -0.72 -0.12 -16.70
N PHE A 229 -0.46 -0.91 -17.75
CA PHE A 229 0.18 -2.22 -17.64
C PHE A 229 1.64 -2.10 -17.17
N ASN A 230 2.44 -1.24 -17.78
CA ASN A 230 3.85 -1.06 -17.40
C ASN A 230 3.99 -0.52 -15.97
N TYR A 231 3.15 0.44 -15.57
CA TYR A 231 3.14 0.95 -14.19
C TYR A 231 2.83 -0.15 -13.16
N LYS A 232 1.98 -1.13 -13.50
CA LYS A 232 1.67 -2.27 -12.62
C LYS A 232 2.86 -3.22 -12.45
N GLU A 233 3.63 -3.46 -13.50
CA GLU A 233 4.83 -4.29 -13.39
C GLU A 233 5.87 -3.60 -12.49
N LEU A 234 6.07 -2.29 -12.68
CA LEU A 234 6.98 -1.51 -11.83
C LEU A 234 6.53 -1.48 -10.36
N GLU A 235 5.23 -1.33 -10.10
CA GLU A 235 4.69 -1.36 -8.74
C GLU A 235 4.87 -2.73 -8.06
N LYS A 236 4.76 -3.84 -8.82
CA LYS A 236 5.06 -5.17 -8.29
C LYS A 236 6.53 -5.32 -7.93
N GLU A 237 7.43 -4.87 -8.80
CA GLU A 237 8.88 -4.90 -8.55
C GLU A 237 9.27 -4.06 -7.34
N TYR A 238 8.66 -2.88 -7.20
CA TYR A 238 8.86 -2.01 -6.04
C TYR A 238 8.41 -2.70 -4.74
N ASN A 239 7.20 -3.26 -4.72
CA ASN A 239 6.69 -3.97 -3.54
C ASN A 239 7.49 -5.24 -3.21
N HIS A 240 8.03 -5.92 -4.22
CA HIS A 240 8.94 -7.05 -4.01
C HIS A 240 10.24 -6.58 -3.37
N SER A 241 10.85 -5.50 -3.90
CA SER A 241 12.06 -4.90 -3.34
C SER A 241 11.87 -4.45 -1.89
N GLN A 242 10.72 -3.84 -1.56
CA GLN A 242 10.41 -3.44 -0.18
C GLN A 242 10.39 -4.64 0.78
N LYS A 243 9.77 -5.77 0.39
CA LYS A 243 9.80 -6.99 1.21
C LYS A 243 11.19 -7.58 1.37
N VAL A 244 12.02 -7.49 0.34
CA VAL A 244 13.42 -7.95 0.43
C VAL A 244 14.20 -7.08 1.41
N ILE A 245 13.99 -5.75 1.37
CA ILE A 245 14.61 -4.81 2.33
C ILE A 245 14.16 -5.13 3.76
N GLU A 246 12.86 -5.28 4.01
CA GLU A 246 12.33 -5.64 5.33
C GLU A 246 12.95 -6.96 5.87
N ASN A 247 13.07 -7.97 5.00
CA ASN A 247 13.69 -9.25 5.40
C ASN A 247 15.18 -9.09 5.73
N LEU A 248 15.92 -8.28 4.96
CA LEU A 248 17.34 -8.03 5.20
C LEU A 248 17.55 -7.23 6.49
N GLU A 249 16.69 -6.25 6.77
CA GLU A 249 16.72 -5.48 8.02
C GLU A 249 16.50 -6.40 9.23
N GLU A 250 15.51 -7.30 9.17
CA GLU A 250 15.30 -8.31 10.22
C GLU A 250 16.50 -9.25 10.42
N GLU A 251 17.18 -9.61 9.33
CA GLU A 251 18.36 -10.49 9.40
C GLU A 251 19.55 -9.76 10.03
N CYS A 252 19.77 -8.50 9.67
CA CYS A 252 20.77 -7.62 10.28
C CYS A 252 20.52 -7.46 11.79
N GLU A 253 19.27 -7.18 12.22
CA GLU A 253 18.93 -7.08 13.65
C GLU A 253 19.24 -8.37 14.42
N LYS A 254 18.91 -9.53 13.83
CA LYS A 254 19.23 -10.84 14.44
C LYS A 254 20.74 -11.07 14.55
N LEU A 255 21.50 -10.70 13.53
CA LEU A 255 22.96 -10.80 13.54
C LEU A 255 23.60 -9.87 14.57
N GLU A 256 23.14 -8.63 14.68
CA GLU A 256 23.60 -7.70 15.72
C GLU A 256 23.30 -8.23 17.12
N GLN A 257 22.10 -8.77 17.34
CA GLN A 257 21.74 -9.35 18.62
C GLN A 257 22.60 -10.58 18.95
N ASN A 258 22.89 -11.43 17.98
CA ASN A 258 23.80 -12.58 18.16
C ASN A 258 25.23 -12.12 18.46
N ASN A 259 25.73 -11.11 17.75
CA ASN A 259 27.06 -10.55 18.02
C ASN A 259 27.15 -9.96 19.42
N ASN A 260 26.14 -9.21 19.87
CA ASN A 260 26.08 -8.68 21.23
C ASN A 260 26.08 -9.80 22.28
N ASN A 261 25.29 -10.85 22.07
CA ASN A 261 25.27 -12.02 22.96
C ASN A 261 26.64 -12.71 23.02
N LEU A 262 27.34 -12.84 21.89
CA LEU A 262 28.68 -13.42 21.84
C LEU A 262 29.71 -12.53 22.56
N ILE A 263 29.64 -11.21 22.35
CA ILE A 263 30.49 -10.24 23.04
C ILE A 263 30.29 -10.36 24.56
N ASP A 264 29.05 -10.41 25.02
CA ASP A 264 28.73 -10.56 26.45
C ASP A 264 29.21 -11.90 27.01
N PHE A 265 29.07 -12.98 26.24
CA PHE A 265 29.60 -14.29 26.61
C PHE A 265 31.13 -14.28 26.74
N ILE A 266 31.84 -13.67 25.80
CA ILE A 266 33.29 -13.53 25.83
C ILE A 266 33.71 -12.70 27.05
N LYS A 267 33.04 -11.57 27.32
CA LYS A 267 33.31 -10.75 28.52
C LYS A 267 33.14 -11.55 29.80
N ASN A 268 32.10 -12.37 29.91
CA ASN A 268 31.91 -13.24 31.08
C ASN A 268 33.02 -14.28 31.23
N ILE A 269 33.49 -14.88 30.13
CA ILE A 269 34.63 -15.80 30.17
C ILE A 269 35.90 -15.06 30.62
N LEU A 270 36.17 -13.89 30.06
CA LEU A 270 37.32 -13.07 30.43
C LEU A 270 37.29 -12.75 31.94
N GLU A 271 36.15 -12.33 32.48
CA GLU A 271 36.01 -12.12 33.93
C GLU A 271 36.30 -13.37 34.75
N MET A 272 35.76 -14.53 34.37
CA MET A 272 36.07 -15.80 35.05
C MET A 272 37.56 -16.17 34.98
N LEU A 273 38.23 -15.82 33.88
CA LEU A 273 39.66 -16.09 33.70
C LEU A 273 40.53 -15.20 34.60
N LYS A 274 40.11 -13.98 34.94
CA LYS A 274 40.83 -13.11 35.90
C LYS A 274 41.03 -13.83 37.24
N ASP A 275 39.94 -14.38 37.77
CA ASP A 275 39.96 -15.16 39.01
C ASP A 275 40.86 -16.40 38.92
N PHE A 276 40.84 -17.08 37.77
CA PHE A 276 41.69 -18.24 37.52
C PHE A 276 43.17 -17.85 37.48
N PHE A 277 43.54 -16.82 36.72
CA PHE A 277 44.91 -16.33 36.61
C PHE A 277 45.44 -15.88 37.98
N ARG A 278 44.64 -15.15 38.76
CA ARG A 278 44.99 -14.75 40.13
C ARG A 278 45.31 -15.96 41.01
N ARG A 279 44.50 -17.03 40.95
CA ARG A 279 44.78 -18.27 41.69
C ARG A 279 46.09 -18.95 41.27
N VAL A 280 46.41 -18.94 39.98
CA VAL A 280 47.67 -19.51 39.48
C VAL A 280 48.87 -18.68 39.93
N LEU A 281 48.77 -17.35 39.89
CA LEU A 281 49.82 -16.45 40.37
C LEU A 281 50.07 -16.57 41.89
N LEU A 282 49.03 -16.89 42.68
CA LEU A 282 49.16 -17.19 44.11
C LEU A 282 49.67 -18.60 44.42
N SER A 283 49.85 -19.45 43.41
CA SER A 283 50.34 -20.82 43.60
C SER A 283 51.85 -20.86 43.89
N LYS A 284 52.41 -22.05 44.17
CA LYS A 284 53.86 -22.24 44.35
C LYS A 284 54.59 -22.69 43.07
N ASN A 285 53.89 -22.78 41.93
CA ASN A 285 54.47 -23.30 40.70
C ASN A 285 54.98 -22.18 39.78
N GLU A 286 56.28 -21.89 39.84
CA GLU A 286 56.88 -20.81 39.05
C GLU A 286 56.78 -20.98 37.54
N VAL A 287 56.73 -22.22 37.04
CA VAL A 287 56.56 -22.46 35.60
C VAL A 287 55.21 -21.97 35.12
N ASP A 288 54.16 -22.20 35.91
CA ASP A 288 52.80 -21.81 35.56
C ASP A 288 52.55 -20.31 35.79
N LYS A 289 53.23 -19.70 36.77
CA LYS A 289 53.21 -18.25 36.97
C LYS A 289 53.78 -17.51 35.77
N ASN A 290 54.99 -17.88 35.32
CA ASN A 290 55.64 -17.22 34.17
C ASN A 290 54.81 -17.38 32.88
N LYS A 291 54.17 -18.54 32.66
CA LYS A 291 53.23 -18.72 31.55
C LYS A 291 52.01 -17.81 31.66
N THR A 292 51.45 -17.68 32.87
CA THR A 292 50.29 -16.82 33.14
C THR A 292 50.63 -15.35 32.90
N ILE A 293 51.82 -14.91 33.32
CA ILE A 293 52.34 -13.56 33.04
C ILE A 293 52.38 -13.30 31.54
N ASN A 294 52.95 -14.21 30.75
CA ASN A 294 53.01 -14.04 29.29
C ASN A 294 51.61 -13.95 28.65
N ILE A 295 50.66 -14.76 29.12
CA ILE A 295 49.26 -14.70 28.65
C ILE A 295 48.61 -13.37 29.02
N LEU A 296 48.85 -12.85 30.23
CA LEU A 296 48.31 -11.55 30.67
C LEU A 296 48.85 -10.39 29.84
N LYS A 297 50.15 -10.42 29.49
CA LYS A 297 50.75 -9.45 28.57
C LYS A 297 50.09 -9.49 27.20
N GLU A 298 49.92 -10.68 26.61
CA GLU A 298 49.24 -10.84 25.32
C GLU A 298 47.77 -10.39 25.37
N CYS A 299 47.07 -10.64 26.47
CA CYS A 299 45.69 -10.16 26.67
C CYS A 299 45.60 -8.64 26.77
N TYR A 300 46.61 -7.98 27.33
CA TYR A 300 46.68 -6.53 27.42
C TYR A 300 47.03 -5.88 26.07
N GLU A 301 47.99 -6.43 25.33
CA GLU A 301 48.34 -5.98 23.98
C GLU A 301 47.16 -6.05 23.00
N LYS A 302 46.28 -7.05 23.17
CA LYS A 302 45.08 -7.26 22.33
C LYS A 302 43.82 -6.56 22.85
N ASP A 303 43.95 -5.67 23.84
CA ASP A 303 42.86 -4.92 24.48
C ASP A 303 41.76 -5.81 25.11
N PHE A 304 42.06 -7.07 25.43
CA PHE A 304 41.13 -7.93 26.16
C PHE A 304 41.08 -7.60 27.66
N TYR A 305 42.17 -7.06 28.20
CA TYR A 305 42.27 -6.54 29.55
C TYR A 305 42.87 -5.14 29.57
N ASN A 306 42.43 -4.32 30.52
CA ASN A 306 43.02 -3.00 30.75
C ASN A 306 44.05 -3.06 31.89
N SER A 307 44.71 -1.92 32.15
CA SER A 307 45.78 -1.83 33.15
C SER A 307 45.27 -2.12 34.57
N TYR A 308 44.03 -1.72 34.89
CA TYR A 308 43.42 -2.03 36.19
C TYR A 308 43.20 -3.53 36.36
N ASP A 309 42.80 -4.25 35.31
CA ASP A 309 42.60 -5.69 35.35
C ASP A 309 43.91 -6.43 35.65
N LEU A 310 45.01 -6.06 34.98
CA LEU A 310 46.33 -6.66 35.22
C LEU A 310 46.85 -6.37 36.63
N ILE A 311 46.65 -5.14 37.12
CA ILE A 311 46.99 -4.75 38.49
C ILE A 311 46.19 -5.60 39.48
N ASP A 312 44.87 -5.71 39.31
CA ASP A 312 44.02 -6.47 40.24
C ASP A 312 44.34 -7.97 40.24
N ILE A 313 44.64 -8.55 39.07
CA ILE A 313 45.03 -9.96 38.96
C ILE A 313 46.38 -10.24 39.65
N SER A 314 47.35 -9.33 39.52
CA SER A 314 48.72 -9.50 40.05
C SER A 314 48.92 -8.98 41.47
N LYS A 315 47.94 -8.27 42.03
CA LYS A 315 48.01 -7.67 43.37
C LYS A 315 48.29 -8.69 44.47
N ASP A 316 49.20 -8.37 45.37
CA ASP A 316 49.65 -9.19 46.50
C ASP A 316 50.33 -10.50 46.06
N THR A 317 50.86 -10.55 44.83
CA THR A 317 51.65 -11.68 44.31
C THR A 317 53.12 -11.30 44.21
N ASP A 318 54.01 -12.29 44.18
CA ASP A 318 55.45 -12.09 43.96
C ASP A 318 55.81 -11.60 42.53
N LYS A 319 54.80 -11.52 41.66
CA LYS A 319 54.89 -11.05 40.28
C LYS A 319 54.30 -9.65 40.06
N GLU A 320 53.77 -9.01 41.10
CA GLU A 320 53.12 -7.70 41.02
C GLU A 320 54.04 -6.60 40.44
N ILE A 321 55.30 -6.56 40.87
CA ILE A 321 56.28 -5.57 40.40
C ILE A 321 56.55 -5.77 38.90
N GLU A 322 56.74 -7.01 38.47
CA GLU A 322 57.01 -7.37 37.07
C GLU A 322 55.86 -6.96 36.13
N VAL A 323 54.61 -7.13 36.57
CA VAL A 323 53.41 -6.72 35.80
C VAL A 323 53.27 -5.20 35.76
N ASN A 324 53.51 -4.51 36.88
CA ASN A 324 53.41 -3.05 36.95
C ASN A 324 54.47 -2.34 36.11
N ASP A 325 55.68 -2.88 36.04
CA ASP A 325 56.75 -2.31 35.22
C ASP A 325 56.45 -2.49 33.73
N PHE A 326 55.93 -3.66 33.32
CA PHE A 326 55.46 -3.90 31.97
C PHE A 326 54.37 -2.91 31.53
N ILE A 327 53.34 -2.70 32.36
CA ILE A 327 52.25 -1.74 32.04
C ILE A 327 52.82 -0.35 31.76
N LYS A 328 53.77 0.12 32.58
CA LYS A 328 54.41 1.44 32.44
C LYS A 328 55.24 1.55 31.17
N GLU A 329 56.04 0.53 30.85
CA GLU A 329 56.84 0.49 29.62
C GLU A 329 55.93 0.61 28.39
N GLU A 330 54.84 -0.14 28.35
CA GLU A 330 53.93 -0.15 27.20
C GLU A 330 53.06 1.12 27.12
N THR A 331 52.74 1.76 28.25
CA THR A 331 52.05 3.08 28.22
C THR A 331 52.96 4.17 27.67
N LEU A 332 54.26 4.13 28.01
CA LEU A 332 55.24 5.06 27.47
C LEU A 332 55.42 4.85 25.96
N GLU A 333 55.52 3.61 25.48
CA GLU A 333 55.62 3.31 24.04
C GLU A 333 54.39 3.78 23.24
N LYS A 334 53.16 3.58 23.76
CA LYS A 334 51.92 4.05 23.10
C LYS A 334 51.80 5.58 23.06
N GLU A 335 52.42 6.31 23.98
CA GLU A 335 52.48 7.78 23.95
C GLU A 335 53.48 8.32 22.92
N TYR A 336 54.57 7.59 22.63
CA TYR A 336 55.55 7.98 21.61
C TYR A 336 55.02 7.81 20.18
N ASP A 337 54.20 6.80 19.90
CA ASP A 337 53.57 6.55 18.58
C ASP A 337 52.52 7.59 18.17
N TYR A 338 52.07 8.48 19.08
CA TYR A 338 51.12 9.55 18.78
C TYR A 338 51.77 10.86 18.31
N PHE A 339 53.11 10.94 18.32
CA PHE A 339 53.89 12.15 18.00
C PHE A 339 54.74 12.04 16.73
N ASP A 340 54.68 10.91 16.01
CA ASP A 340 55.14 10.73 14.61
C ASP A 340 53.93 10.63 13.67
#